data_AF-A0A3D2XX98-F1
#
_entry.id   AF-A0A3D2XX98-F1
#
_cell.length_a   1.000
_cell.length_b   1.000
_cell.length_c   1.000
_cell.angle_alpha   90.00
_cell.angle_beta   90.00
_cell.angle_gamma   90.00
#
_symmetry.space_group_name_H-M   'P 1'
#
loop_
_entity.id
_entity.type
_entity.pdbx_description
1 polymer ?
#
loop_
_entity_poly.entity_id
_entity_poly.type
_entity_poly.pdbx_seq_one_letter_code
_entity_poly.pdbx_strand_id
1 'polypeptide(L)'
;MADKSVQKYTAPAGGWGALKSVTKSWIASEKPLKNLHALLKTNQDHGFDCPGCAWGESPENGLVKFCENGAKAVNWEYSARQVGPAFFARYTVSQLLEHSDYWLEDQGRLSHPMQYDPATDKYTEISWDDAFALIAQHLNHLASPDQAEFYTSGRTSNEAAYLYQLFVRAFGTNNFPDCSNMCHEASGHAMKQSVG
;
A
#
# COMPACT_ATOMS: atom_id res chain seq x y z
N MET A 1 27.55 -4.04 -1.65
CA MET A 1 27.64 -5.35 -0.95
C MET A 1 26.50 -6.20 -1.47
N ALA A 2 26.73 -7.42 -1.93
CA ALA A 2 25.63 -8.28 -2.37
C ALA A 2 24.72 -8.55 -1.17
N ASP A 3 23.45 -8.17 -1.30
CA ASP A 3 22.44 -8.41 -0.27
C ASP A 3 22.35 -9.92 0.02
N LYS A 4 22.65 -10.31 1.26
CA LYS A 4 22.62 -11.71 1.73
C LYS A 4 21.18 -12.22 1.96
N SER A 5 20.16 -11.40 1.71
CA SER A 5 18.75 -11.74 1.97
C SER A 5 18.16 -12.73 0.94
N VAL A 6 18.70 -12.79 -0.28
CA VAL A 6 18.11 -13.59 -1.36
C VAL A 6 18.75 -14.97 -1.43
N GLN A 7 18.08 -15.95 -0.83
CA GLN A 7 18.49 -17.35 -0.85
C GLN A 7 17.95 -18.06 -2.10
N LYS A 8 18.77 -18.90 -2.73
CA LYS A 8 18.36 -19.67 -3.91
C LYS A 8 17.34 -20.75 -3.50
N TYR A 9 16.08 -20.57 -3.88
CA TYR A 9 15.01 -21.52 -3.62
C TYR A 9 14.88 -22.50 -4.81
N THR A 10 15.04 -23.79 -4.55
CA THR A 10 15.04 -24.86 -5.58
C THR A 10 13.77 -25.71 -5.60
N ALA A 11 12.85 -25.47 -4.65
CA ALA A 11 11.59 -26.18 -4.56
C ALA A 11 10.50 -25.51 -5.44
N PRO A 12 9.37 -26.18 -5.70
CA PRO A 12 8.26 -25.60 -6.46
C PRO A 12 7.71 -24.33 -5.80
N ALA A 13 7.27 -23.37 -6.63
CA ALA A 13 6.69 -22.11 -6.18
C ALA A 13 5.32 -22.26 -5.49
N GLY A 14 4.68 -23.43 -5.63
CA GLY A 14 3.42 -23.78 -4.96
C GLY A 14 3.54 -25.07 -4.15
N GLY A 15 2.50 -25.40 -3.38
CA GLY A 15 2.42 -26.62 -2.56
C GLY A 15 2.80 -26.41 -1.10
N TRP A 16 3.39 -27.43 -0.46
CA TRP A 16 3.60 -27.45 0.99
C TRP A 16 4.51 -26.33 1.52
N GLY A 17 5.51 -25.90 0.73
CA GLY A 17 6.38 -24.77 1.09
C GLY A 17 5.61 -23.45 1.17
N ALA A 18 4.77 -23.18 0.17
CA ALA A 18 3.90 -22.01 0.13
C ALA A 18 2.88 -22.04 1.28
N LEU A 19 2.26 -23.19 1.55
CA LEU A 19 1.32 -23.33 2.66
C LEU A 19 1.97 -23.05 4.02
N LYS A 20 3.18 -23.57 4.26
CA LYS A 20 3.96 -23.32 5.48
C LYS A 20 4.31 -21.84 5.63
N SER A 21 4.71 -21.21 4.54
CA SER A 21 5.04 -19.78 4.49
C SER A 21 3.83 -18.90 4.81
N VAL A 22 2.68 -19.14 4.16
CA VAL A 22 1.42 -18.44 4.46
C VAL A 22 1.01 -18.65 5.91
N THR A 23 1.09 -19.88 6.42
CA THR A 23 0.76 -20.20 7.82
C THR A 23 1.64 -19.44 8.81
N LYS A 24 2.94 -19.30 8.52
CA LYS A 24 3.86 -18.51 9.35
C LYS A 24 3.46 -17.04 9.39
N SER A 25 3.19 -16.43 8.23
CA SER A 25 2.71 -15.04 8.15
C SER A 25 1.36 -14.85 8.84
N TRP A 26 0.49 -15.85 8.72
CA TRP A 26 -0.83 -15.84 9.32
C TRP A 26 -0.77 -15.82 10.85
N ILE A 27 0.09 -16.64 11.46
CA ILE A 27 0.33 -16.62 12.90
C ILE A 27 0.98 -15.30 13.34
N ALA A 28 1.93 -14.79 12.56
CA ALA A 28 2.63 -13.55 12.87
C ALA A 28 1.74 -12.30 12.85
N SER A 29 0.59 -12.34 12.18
CA SER A 29 -0.36 -11.22 12.06
C SER A 29 -1.12 -10.86 13.34
N GLU A 30 -1.02 -11.67 14.40
CA GLU A 30 -1.72 -11.51 15.69
C GLU A 30 -3.27 -11.51 15.63
N LYS A 31 -3.89 -11.64 14.44
CA LYS A 31 -5.34 -11.76 14.21
C LYS A 31 -5.70 -12.92 13.27
N PRO A 32 -5.36 -14.18 13.62
CA PRO A 32 -5.49 -15.29 12.69
C PRO A 32 -6.95 -15.57 12.26
N LEU A 33 -7.92 -15.56 13.17
CA LEU A 33 -9.31 -15.86 12.80
C LEU A 33 -9.91 -14.84 11.81
N LYS A 34 -9.64 -13.54 12.01
CA LYS A 34 -10.09 -12.49 11.09
C LYS A 34 -9.40 -12.61 9.74
N ASN A 35 -8.11 -12.95 9.74
CA ASN A 35 -7.36 -13.19 8.52
C ASN A 35 -7.89 -14.36 7.70
N LEU A 36 -8.24 -15.47 8.33
CA LEU A 36 -8.84 -16.60 7.62
C LEU A 36 -10.17 -16.21 6.97
N HIS A 37 -11.03 -15.49 7.70
CA HIS A 37 -12.29 -15.01 7.16
C HIS A 37 -12.09 -14.04 5.99
N ALA A 38 -11.10 -13.15 6.08
CA ALA A 38 -10.73 -12.26 4.98
C ALA A 38 -10.24 -13.03 3.74
N LEU A 39 -9.35 -14.01 3.92
CA LEU A 39 -8.84 -14.86 2.85
C LEU A 39 -9.95 -15.66 2.15
N LEU A 40 -10.93 -16.16 2.91
CA LEU A 40 -12.09 -16.87 2.34
C LEU A 40 -13.00 -15.96 1.50
N LYS A 41 -12.92 -14.64 1.67
CA LYS A 41 -13.65 -13.64 0.88
C LYS A 41 -12.83 -13.01 -0.25
N THR A 42 -11.53 -13.30 -0.31
CA THR A 42 -10.65 -12.75 -1.35
C THR A 42 -10.96 -13.39 -2.71
N ASN A 43 -11.14 -12.56 -3.73
CA ASN A 43 -11.43 -12.94 -5.13
C ASN A 43 -12.67 -13.84 -5.29
N GLN A 44 -13.63 -13.73 -4.38
CA GLN A 44 -14.93 -14.41 -4.46
C GLN A 44 -15.99 -13.49 -5.04
N ASP A 45 -17.04 -14.09 -5.60
CA ASP A 45 -18.25 -13.36 -5.96
C ASP A 45 -18.83 -12.66 -4.71
N HIS A 46 -19.14 -11.36 -4.84
CA HIS A 46 -19.47 -10.46 -3.72
C HIS A 46 -18.42 -10.37 -2.58
N GLY A 47 -17.17 -10.71 -2.89
CA GLY A 47 -16.02 -10.61 -2.01
C GLY A 47 -15.26 -9.29 -2.15
N PHE A 48 -13.94 -9.35 -2.07
CA PHE A 48 -13.06 -8.24 -2.41
C PHE A 48 -11.84 -8.73 -3.20
N ASP A 49 -11.33 -7.89 -4.08
CA ASP A 49 -10.13 -8.20 -4.86
C ASP A 49 -8.87 -8.13 -4.02
N CYS A 50 -7.97 -9.09 -4.24
CA CYS A 50 -6.67 -9.11 -3.60
C CYS A 50 -5.87 -7.85 -3.98
N PRO A 51 -5.43 -7.03 -3.01
CA PRO A 51 -4.69 -5.79 -3.30
C PRO A 51 -3.28 -6.03 -3.87
N GLY A 52 -2.80 -7.28 -3.84
CA GLY A 52 -1.48 -7.66 -4.32
C GLY A 52 -1.44 -8.29 -5.72
N CYS A 53 -2.56 -8.72 -6.30
CA CYS A 53 -2.58 -9.47 -7.57
C CYS A 53 -3.84 -9.20 -8.41
N ALA A 54 -3.69 -9.16 -9.74
CA ALA A 54 -4.79 -9.18 -10.69
C ALA A 54 -5.32 -10.62 -10.91
N TRP A 55 -5.80 -11.26 -9.84
CA TRP A 55 -6.41 -12.57 -9.94
C TRP A 55 -7.80 -12.42 -10.54
N GLY A 56 -8.07 -13.09 -11.67
CA GLY A 56 -9.37 -12.98 -12.33
C GLY A 56 -10.50 -13.57 -11.49
N GLU A 57 -11.62 -12.86 -11.45
CA GLU A 57 -12.87 -13.42 -10.93
C GLU A 57 -13.38 -14.50 -11.89
N SER A 58 -13.73 -15.67 -11.35
CA SER A 58 -14.43 -16.72 -12.10
C SER A 58 -15.72 -17.09 -11.35
N PRO A 59 -16.86 -17.29 -12.05
CA PRO A 59 -18.14 -17.63 -11.42
C PRO A 59 -18.16 -18.97 -10.67
N GLU A 60 -17.14 -19.80 -10.88
CA GLU A 60 -16.98 -21.11 -10.25
C GLU A 60 -16.55 -20.98 -8.79
N ASN A 61 -17.23 -21.71 -7.91
CA ASN A 61 -17.00 -21.66 -6.47
C ASN A 61 -15.74 -22.45 -6.09
N GLY A 62 -14.70 -21.76 -5.64
CA GLY A 62 -13.46 -22.35 -5.17
C GLY A 62 -13.01 -21.71 -3.86
N LEU A 63 -12.63 -22.52 -2.86
CA LEU A 63 -12.26 -22.02 -1.52
C LEU A 63 -10.93 -21.26 -1.49
N VAL A 64 -10.05 -21.50 -2.47
CA VAL A 64 -8.72 -20.87 -2.56
C VAL A 64 -8.58 -20.23 -3.92
N LYS A 65 -8.76 -18.90 -3.97
CA LYS A 65 -8.62 -18.08 -5.18
C LYS A 65 -7.51 -17.04 -5.03
N PHE A 66 -6.44 -17.37 -4.32
CA PHE A 66 -5.33 -16.46 -4.08
C PHE A 66 -3.99 -17.21 -4.13
N CYS A 67 -2.92 -16.52 -4.52
CA CYS A 67 -1.56 -17.03 -4.43
C CYS A 67 -0.96 -16.76 -3.04
N GLU A 68 0.23 -17.33 -2.77
CA GLU A 68 0.97 -17.10 -1.53
C GLU A 68 1.17 -15.60 -1.22
N ASN A 69 1.56 -14.81 -2.22
CA ASN A 69 1.81 -13.38 -2.04
C ASN A 69 0.51 -12.61 -1.77
N GLY A 70 -0.59 -13.00 -2.43
CA GLY A 70 -1.91 -12.44 -2.14
C GLY A 70 -2.36 -12.73 -0.71
N ALA A 71 -2.15 -13.95 -0.24
CA ALA A 71 -2.46 -14.30 1.14
C ALA A 71 -1.62 -13.51 2.16
N LYS A 72 -0.33 -13.30 1.87
CA LYS A 72 0.53 -12.46 2.70
C LYS A 72 0.09 -11.00 2.72
N ALA A 73 -0.29 -10.44 1.56
CA ALA A 73 -0.78 -9.08 1.46
C ALA A 73 -2.06 -8.88 2.29
N VAL A 74 -3.04 -9.78 2.15
CA VAL A 74 -4.27 -9.72 2.97
C VAL A 74 -3.96 -9.87 4.45
N ASN A 75 -3.09 -10.81 4.82
CA ASN A 75 -2.68 -11.00 6.22
C ASN A 75 -2.05 -9.74 6.82
N TRP A 76 -1.32 -9.01 5.98
CA TRP A 76 -0.62 -7.80 6.36
C TRP A 76 -1.59 -6.64 6.64
N GLU A 77 -2.55 -6.42 5.75
CA GLU A 77 -3.59 -5.39 5.89
C GLU A 77 -4.44 -5.55 7.16
N TYR A 78 -4.62 -6.80 7.59
CA TYR A 78 -5.44 -7.19 8.74
C TYR A 78 -4.66 -7.37 10.05
N SER A 79 -3.35 -7.09 10.05
CA SER A 79 -2.49 -7.18 11.24
C SER A 79 -3.07 -6.42 12.45
N ALA A 80 -2.82 -6.92 13.65
CA ALA A 80 -3.18 -6.20 14.88
C ALA A 80 -2.22 -5.06 15.20
N ARG A 81 -1.01 -5.12 14.65
CA ARG A 81 0.06 -4.19 14.99
C ARG A 81 -0.24 -2.80 14.46
N GLN A 82 -0.04 -1.84 15.34
CA GLN A 82 -0.25 -0.44 15.05
C GLN A 82 0.95 0.36 15.56
N VAL A 83 1.35 1.31 14.75
CA VAL A 83 2.36 2.31 15.07
C VAL A 83 1.63 3.61 15.39
N GLY A 84 1.90 4.16 16.56
CA GLY A 84 1.32 5.41 17.05
C GLY A 84 2.38 6.37 17.60
N PRO A 85 1.96 7.48 18.23
CA PRO A 85 2.86 8.54 18.68
C PRO A 85 3.99 8.06 19.58
N ALA A 86 3.72 7.08 20.46
CA ALA A 86 4.73 6.50 21.35
C ALA A 86 5.89 5.81 20.59
N PHE A 87 5.64 5.25 19.40
CA PHE A 87 6.71 4.69 18.57
C PHE A 87 7.59 5.80 18.00
N PHE A 88 6.96 6.81 17.39
CA PHE A 88 7.66 7.94 16.76
C PHE A 88 8.38 8.85 17.76
N ALA A 89 7.95 8.87 19.02
CA ALA A 89 8.70 9.52 20.10
C ALA A 89 10.07 8.84 20.37
N ARG A 90 10.21 7.53 20.07
CA ARG A 90 11.43 6.76 20.35
C ARG A 90 12.51 6.90 19.27
N TYR A 91 12.11 7.09 18.02
CA TYR A 91 13.03 7.08 16.87
C TYR A 91 13.05 8.42 16.15
N THR A 92 14.23 8.89 15.78
CA THR A 92 14.35 9.97 14.79
C THR A 92 14.14 9.44 13.37
N VAL A 93 13.82 10.30 12.41
CA VAL A 93 13.67 9.90 11.00
C VAL A 93 15.00 9.38 10.48
N SER A 94 16.13 10.01 10.85
CA SER A 94 17.46 9.52 10.50
C SER A 94 17.70 8.07 10.99
N GLN A 95 17.26 7.73 12.20
CA GLN A 95 17.36 6.35 12.70
C GLN A 95 16.44 5.38 11.94
N LEU A 96 15.22 5.81 11.61
CA LEU A 96 14.30 4.99 10.81
C LEU A 96 14.87 4.66 9.44
N LEU A 97 15.62 5.57 8.81
CA LEU A 97 16.28 5.36 7.52
C LEU A 97 17.40 4.29 7.57
N GLU A 98 17.91 3.94 8.74
CA GLU A 98 18.92 2.88 8.91
C GLU A 98 18.31 1.47 8.96
N HIS A 99 16.98 1.39 9.18
CA HIS A 99 16.26 0.13 9.23
C HIS A 99 15.84 -0.34 7.83
N SER A 100 15.68 -1.66 7.67
CA SER A 100 15.17 -2.22 6.40
C SER A 100 13.67 -2.00 6.25
N ASP A 101 13.20 -1.96 5.01
CA ASP A 101 11.77 -1.88 4.68
C ASP A 101 10.95 -2.95 5.41
N TYR A 102 11.46 -4.19 5.47
CA TYR A 102 10.80 -5.27 6.20
C TYR A 102 10.64 -4.95 7.69
N TRP A 103 11.68 -4.39 8.33
CA TRP A 103 11.60 -4.02 9.73
C TRP A 103 10.62 -2.88 9.95
N LEU A 104 10.65 -1.84 9.09
CA LEU A 104 9.76 -0.69 9.18
C LEU A 104 8.29 -1.11 9.06
N GLU A 105 7.99 -1.94 8.07
CA GLU A 105 6.67 -2.48 7.84
C GLU A 105 6.23 -3.30 9.08
N ASP A 106 7.08 -4.19 9.60
CA ASP A 106 6.76 -5.10 10.72
C ASP A 106 6.36 -4.40 12.03
N GLN A 107 6.65 -3.10 12.17
CA GLN A 107 6.20 -2.28 13.30
C GLN A 107 4.69 -2.11 13.34
N GLY A 108 4.02 -2.20 12.19
CA GLY A 108 2.57 -2.18 12.06
C GLY A 108 2.02 -0.94 11.37
N ARG A 109 0.68 -0.87 11.30
CA ARG A 109 -0.04 0.17 10.56
C ARG A 109 0.00 1.51 11.27
N LEU A 110 0.17 2.59 10.50
CA LEU A 110 -0.04 3.95 11.01
C LEU A 110 -1.49 4.11 11.51
N SER A 111 -1.63 4.59 12.74
CA SER A 111 -2.92 4.71 13.43
C SER A 111 -3.35 6.15 13.68
N HIS A 112 -2.44 7.11 13.57
CA HIS A 112 -2.66 8.54 13.84
C HIS A 112 -2.01 9.37 12.72
N PRO A 113 -2.54 10.55 12.39
CA PRO A 113 -1.85 11.52 11.54
C PRO A 113 -0.58 12.00 12.23
N MET A 114 0.48 12.14 11.45
CA MET A 114 1.79 12.54 11.94
C MET A 114 2.34 13.70 11.11
N GLN A 115 3.05 14.62 11.75
CA GLN A 115 3.78 15.71 11.12
C GLN A 115 5.27 15.58 11.45
N TYR A 116 6.13 15.83 10.46
CA TYR A 116 7.57 15.87 10.68
C TYR A 116 7.98 17.20 11.32
N ASP A 117 8.74 17.13 12.41
CA ASP A 117 9.41 18.25 13.06
C ASP A 117 10.91 18.22 12.75
N PRO A 118 11.42 19.16 11.93
CA PRO A 118 12.84 19.23 11.58
C PRO A 118 13.75 19.64 12.74
N ALA A 119 13.23 20.29 13.79
CA ALA A 119 14.05 20.69 14.92
C ALA A 119 14.44 19.49 15.80
N THR A 120 13.57 18.47 15.84
CA THR A 120 13.77 17.26 16.63
C THR A 120 14.11 16.03 15.80
N ASP A 121 14.06 16.14 14.46
CA ASP A 121 14.18 15.02 13.51
C ASP A 121 13.16 13.90 13.80
N LYS A 122 11.93 14.26 14.19
CA LYS A 122 10.92 13.27 14.63
C LYS A 122 9.56 13.54 14.03
N TYR A 123 8.77 12.47 13.93
CA TYR A 123 7.34 12.61 13.70
C TYR A 123 6.60 12.88 15.02
N THR A 124 5.76 13.89 15.00
CA THR A 124 4.88 14.30 16.11
C THR A 124 3.42 14.13 15.69
N GLU A 125 2.55 13.82 16.64
CA GLU A 125 1.12 13.66 16.34
C GLU A 125 0.50 15.00 15.94
N ILE A 126 -0.38 14.97 14.94
CA ILE A 126 -1.19 16.10 14.51
C ILE A 126 -2.65 15.65 14.43
N SER A 127 -3.60 16.55 14.70
CA SER A 127 -5.02 16.25 14.52
C SER A 127 -5.36 16.13 13.03
N TRP A 128 -6.45 15.44 12.69
CA TRP A 128 -6.92 15.38 11.29
C TRP A 128 -7.26 16.78 10.74
N ASP A 129 -7.92 17.62 11.54
CA ASP A 129 -8.30 18.98 11.12
C ASP A 129 -7.07 19.84 10.86
N ASP A 130 -6.06 19.78 11.73
CA ASP A 130 -4.81 20.53 11.57
C ASP A 130 -3.99 19.98 10.39
N ALA A 131 -4.00 18.66 10.15
CA ALA A 131 -3.36 18.06 8.99
C ALA A 131 -3.97 18.57 7.68
N PHE A 132 -5.31 18.59 7.58
CA PHE A 132 -6.00 19.15 6.42
C PHE A 132 -5.75 20.65 6.27
N ALA A 133 -5.76 21.41 7.36
CA ALA A 133 -5.47 22.84 7.34
C ALA A 133 -4.04 23.11 6.86
N LEU A 134 -3.06 22.33 7.33
CA LEU A 134 -1.66 22.43 6.91
C LEU A 134 -1.49 22.13 5.41
N ILE A 135 -2.10 21.05 4.92
CA ILE A 135 -2.08 20.69 3.50
C ILE A 135 -2.70 21.81 2.66
N ALA A 136 -3.89 22.30 3.06
CA ALA A 136 -4.57 23.39 2.38
C ALA A 136 -3.74 24.68 2.39
N GLN A 137 -3.08 24.99 3.50
CA GLN A 137 -2.18 26.13 3.62
C GLN A 137 -1.05 26.03 2.57
N HIS A 138 -0.37 24.90 2.46
CA HIS A 138 0.72 24.75 1.49
C HIS A 138 0.24 24.84 0.05
N LEU A 139 -0.87 24.18 -0.29
CA LEU A 139 -1.45 24.21 -1.63
C LEU A 139 -1.88 25.62 -2.05
N ASN A 140 -2.52 26.38 -1.16
CA ASN A 140 -2.99 27.74 -1.46
C ASN A 140 -1.86 28.79 -1.55
N HIS A 141 -0.67 28.50 -1.00
CA HIS A 141 0.50 29.39 -1.10
C HIS A 141 1.30 29.20 -2.39
N LEU A 142 0.98 28.20 -3.22
CA LEU A 142 1.64 28.01 -4.51
C LEU A 142 1.30 29.16 -5.46
N ALA A 143 2.29 29.60 -6.25
CA ALA A 143 2.10 30.67 -7.22
C ALA A 143 1.29 30.20 -8.45
N SER A 144 1.28 28.89 -8.70
CA SER A 144 0.47 28.22 -9.73
C SER A 144 0.10 26.82 -9.25
N PRO A 145 -1.11 26.31 -9.56
CA PRO A 145 -1.48 24.92 -9.28
C PRO A 145 -0.51 23.90 -9.87
N ASP A 146 0.15 24.22 -10.99
CA ASP A 146 1.11 23.33 -11.66
C ASP A 146 2.45 23.18 -10.91
N GLN A 147 2.62 23.86 -9.77
CA GLN A 147 3.75 23.61 -8.86
C GLN A 147 3.50 22.42 -7.92
N ALA A 148 2.27 21.90 -7.87
CA ALA A 148 1.94 20.69 -7.14
C ALA A 148 1.97 19.45 -8.06
N GLU A 149 2.35 18.32 -7.47
CA GLU A 149 2.31 17.00 -8.10
C GLU A 149 1.46 16.07 -7.23
N PHE A 150 0.49 15.41 -7.85
CA PHE A 150 -0.47 14.56 -7.15
C PHE A 150 -0.33 13.11 -7.62
N TYR A 151 0.61 12.41 -6.98
CA TYR A 151 0.90 11.02 -7.29
C TYR A 151 -0.19 10.06 -6.77
N THR A 152 -0.52 9.03 -7.55
CA THR A 152 -1.44 7.96 -7.15
C THR A 152 -0.89 6.57 -7.50
N SER A 153 -1.59 5.53 -7.07
CA SER A 153 -1.26 4.13 -7.35
C SER A 153 -2.46 3.36 -7.89
N GLY A 154 -2.22 2.44 -8.82
CA GLY A 154 -3.20 1.47 -9.32
C GLY A 154 -3.65 0.43 -8.27
N ARG A 155 -3.10 0.46 -7.05
CA ARG A 155 -3.66 -0.27 -5.90
C ARG A 155 -4.80 0.49 -5.20
N THR A 156 -4.99 1.77 -5.53
CA THR A 156 -6.07 2.59 -5.00
C THR A 156 -7.40 2.16 -5.63
N SER A 157 -8.47 2.10 -4.84
CA SER A 157 -9.81 1.84 -5.38
C SER A 157 -10.20 2.86 -6.44
N ASN A 158 -10.99 2.44 -7.44
CA ASN A 158 -11.48 3.33 -8.50
C ASN A 158 -12.24 4.54 -7.95
N GLU A 159 -13.00 4.37 -6.87
CA GLU A 159 -13.79 5.42 -6.23
C GLU A 159 -12.89 6.49 -5.59
N ALA A 160 -11.91 6.07 -4.79
CA ALA A 160 -10.94 6.99 -4.19
C ALA A 160 -10.09 7.69 -5.27
N ALA A 161 -9.65 6.96 -6.29
CA ALA A 161 -8.93 7.53 -7.42
C ALA A 161 -9.79 8.57 -8.17
N TYR A 162 -11.08 8.30 -8.38
CA TYR A 162 -12.02 9.22 -9.02
C TYR A 162 -12.22 10.52 -8.22
N LEU A 163 -12.38 10.43 -6.91
CA LEU A 163 -12.52 11.60 -6.04
C LEU A 163 -11.22 12.41 -5.98
N TYR A 164 -10.07 11.73 -5.86
CA TYR A 164 -8.76 12.37 -5.84
C TYR A 164 -8.50 13.15 -7.15
N GLN A 165 -8.77 12.53 -8.29
CA GLN A 165 -8.57 13.17 -9.59
C GLN A 165 -9.57 14.29 -9.90
N LEU A 166 -10.74 14.28 -9.26
CA LEU A 166 -11.69 15.40 -9.32
C LEU A 166 -11.19 16.58 -8.46
N PHE A 167 -10.75 16.30 -7.23
CA PHE A 167 -10.20 17.31 -6.32
C PHE A 167 -9.03 18.07 -6.97
N VAL A 168 -8.05 17.37 -7.52
CA VAL A 168 -6.85 18.00 -8.07
C VAL A 168 -7.15 18.77 -9.36
N ARG A 169 -8.10 18.32 -10.20
CA ARG A 169 -8.58 19.11 -11.34
C ARG A 169 -9.31 20.38 -10.89
N ALA A 170 -10.07 20.30 -9.80
CA ALA A 170 -10.70 21.46 -9.19
C ALA A 170 -9.67 22.41 -8.55
N PHE A 171 -8.55 21.88 -8.03
CA PHE A 171 -7.40 22.68 -7.59
C PHE A 171 -6.74 23.45 -8.75
N GLY A 172 -6.88 22.96 -9.99
CA GLY A 172 -6.56 23.70 -11.20
C GLY A 172 -5.36 23.16 -12.00
N THR A 173 -4.93 21.92 -11.75
CA THR A 173 -3.84 21.27 -12.49
C THR A 173 -4.22 19.89 -13.03
N ASN A 174 -3.46 19.42 -14.02
CA ASN A 174 -3.48 18.04 -14.52
C ASN A 174 -2.19 17.27 -14.20
N ASN A 175 -1.37 17.74 -13.26
CA ASN A 175 -0.15 17.06 -12.82
C ASN A 175 -0.47 15.79 -12.00
N PHE A 176 -0.79 14.71 -12.72
CA PHE A 176 -1.14 13.39 -12.18
C PHE A 176 -0.22 12.28 -12.69
N PRO A 177 1.02 12.21 -12.23
CA PRO A 177 1.79 10.99 -12.41
C PRO A 177 1.15 9.87 -11.60
N ASP A 178 1.08 8.68 -12.20
CA ASP A 178 0.59 7.47 -11.54
C ASP A 178 1.63 6.36 -11.66
N CYS A 179 1.62 5.40 -10.74
CA CYS A 179 2.50 4.24 -10.83
C CYS A 179 2.34 3.46 -12.15
N SER A 180 1.17 3.49 -12.78
CA SER A 180 0.95 2.84 -14.08
C SER A 180 1.71 3.53 -15.22
N ASN A 181 2.15 4.78 -15.08
CA ASN A 181 3.06 5.38 -16.06
C ASN A 181 4.34 4.54 -16.21
N MET A 182 4.86 4.03 -15.09
CA MET A 182 6.06 3.18 -15.09
C MET A 182 5.78 1.74 -15.57
N CYS A 183 4.55 1.24 -15.38
CA CYS A 183 4.24 -0.17 -15.65
C CYS A 183 3.52 -0.42 -17.00
N HIS A 184 2.65 0.49 -17.41
CA HIS A 184 1.64 0.25 -18.46
C HIS A 184 1.59 1.31 -19.55
N GLU A 185 2.28 2.45 -19.43
CA GLU A 185 2.23 3.52 -20.43
C GLU A 185 2.69 3.07 -21.81
N ALA A 186 3.81 2.33 -21.87
CA ALA A 186 4.33 1.78 -23.11
C ALA A 186 3.32 0.83 -23.79
N SER A 187 2.70 -0.07 -23.01
CA SER A 187 1.65 -0.97 -23.53
C SER A 187 0.39 -0.20 -23.95
N GLY A 188 0.00 0.84 -23.21
CA GLY A 188 -1.15 1.66 -23.53
C GLY A 188 -0.97 2.42 -24.84
N HIS A 189 0.24 2.94 -25.10
CA HIS A 189 0.58 3.57 -26.37
C HIS A 189 0.50 2.60 -27.55
N ALA A 190 1.08 1.40 -27.41
CA ALA A 190 1.05 0.37 -28.45
C ALA A 190 -0.37 -0.15 -28.75
N MET A 191 -1.19 -0.33 -27.70
CA MET A 191 -2.58 -0.77 -27.84
C MET A 191 -3.43 0.25 -28.60
N LYS A 192 -3.32 1.55 -28.27
CA LYS A 192 -4.04 2.61 -29.01
C LYS A 192 -3.76 2.59 -30.52
N GLN A 193 -2.51 2.32 -30.90
CA GLN A 193 -2.12 2.22 -32.30
C GLN A 193 -2.63 0.94 -32.98
N SER A 194 -2.80 -0.13 -32.21
CA SER A 194 -3.13 -1.46 -32.73
C SER A 194 -4.64 -1.70 -32.84
N VAL A 195 -5.42 -1.24 -31.83
CA VAL A 195 -6.84 -1.57 -31.70
C VAL A 195 -7.77 -0.36 -31.54
N GLY A 196 -7.23 0.87 -31.51
CA GLY A 196 -7.98 2.09 -31.24
C GLY A 196 -8.16 2.41 -29.75
#